data_AF-A0A078K0N0-F1
#
_entry.id   AF-A0A078K0N0-F1
#
_cell.length_a   1.000
_cell.length_b   1.000
_cell.length_c   1.000
_cell.angle_alpha   90.00
_cell.angle_beta   90.00
_cell.angle_gamma   90.00
#
_symmetry.space_group_name_H-M   'P 1'
#
loop_
_entity.id
_entity.type
_entity.pdbx_description
1 polymer ?
#
loop_
_entity_poly.entity_id
_entity_poly.type
_entity_poly.pdbx_seq_one_letter_code
_entity_poly.pdbx_strand_id
1 'polypeptide(L)'
;MLVTLCCLSVFIYIYFFFFKKIFYNKNSIQNEDIEIGVVLGSGGHTFEILEILKLIKNDNIIFHFFCANGDNLSKEKAEKEFEKYRTNFVFIPRCRNIGESYLIALIKFIFIFIYCIFLTYKLNNIKLLIVNGPGTCVPVVFSLLFKKYIFFKKIKIIYIESVCRIYSLSLSGKILYRFTDMFVVFSKHLQNKYKKAKFYGYLF
;
A
#
# COMPACT_ATOMS: atom_id res chain seq x y z
N MET A 1 -0.26 -40.02 0.84
CA MET A 1 0.25 -38.64 1.06
C MET A 1 0.74 -37.95 -0.22
N LEU A 2 1.60 -38.56 -1.04
CA LEU A 2 2.04 -37.91 -2.31
C LEU A 2 0.93 -37.74 -3.34
N VAL A 3 0.07 -38.75 -3.53
CA VAL A 3 -1.03 -38.71 -4.50
C VAL A 3 -2.05 -37.62 -4.13
N THR A 4 -2.35 -37.45 -2.85
CA THR A 4 -3.26 -36.40 -2.36
C THR A 4 -2.67 -34.99 -2.56
N LEU A 5 -1.35 -34.83 -2.40
CA LEU A 5 -0.64 -33.57 -2.67
C LEU A 5 -0.62 -33.22 -4.16
N CYS A 6 -0.39 -34.21 -5.03
CA CYS A 6 -0.46 -34.02 -6.49
C CYS A 6 -1.89 -33.64 -6.93
N CYS A 7 -2.92 -34.34 -6.45
CA CYS A 7 -4.30 -34.01 -6.77
C CYS A 7 -4.69 -32.60 -6.31
N LEU A 8 -4.24 -32.18 -5.11
CA LEU A 8 -4.47 -30.82 -4.62
C LEU A 8 -3.80 -29.76 -5.52
N SER A 9 -2.55 -30.02 -5.94
CA SER A 9 -1.81 -29.09 -6.81
C SER A 9 -2.42 -28.94 -8.20
N VAL A 10 -2.96 -30.03 -8.76
CA VAL A 10 -3.66 -30.04 -10.05
C VAL A 10 -5.01 -29.32 -9.94
N PHE A 11 -5.75 -29.53 -8.84
CA PHE A 11 -6.99 -28.79 -8.59
C PHE A 11 -6.73 -27.28 -8.41
N ILE A 12 -5.69 -26.89 -7.68
CA ILE A 12 -5.28 -25.49 -7.56
C ILE A 12 -4.90 -24.92 -8.93
N TYR A 13 -4.17 -25.67 -9.76
CA TYR A 13 -3.79 -25.23 -11.10
C TYR A 13 -4.99 -25.09 -12.04
N ILE A 14 -5.93 -26.04 -12.02
CA ILE A 14 -7.16 -26.00 -12.82
C ILE A 14 -8.08 -24.88 -12.34
N TYR A 15 -8.24 -24.70 -11.02
CA TYR A 15 -8.95 -23.58 -10.44
C TYR A 15 -8.33 -22.25 -10.88
N PHE A 16 -7.00 -22.13 -10.83
CA PHE A 16 -6.26 -20.95 -11.27
C PHE A 16 -6.38 -20.72 -12.78
N PHE A 17 -6.39 -21.78 -13.59
CA PHE A 17 -6.58 -21.71 -15.05
C PHE A 17 -7.99 -21.26 -15.42
N PHE A 18 -9.03 -21.81 -14.77
CA PHE A 18 -10.42 -21.39 -14.96
C PHE A 18 -10.67 -19.97 -14.44
N PHE A 19 -10.13 -19.60 -13.27
CA PHE A 19 -10.19 -18.23 -12.75
C PHE A 19 -9.51 -17.23 -13.67
N LYS A 20 -8.34 -17.59 -14.22
CA LYS A 20 -7.62 -16.76 -15.19
C LYS A 20 -8.46 -16.51 -16.44
N LYS A 21 -9.17 -17.54 -16.95
CA LYS A 21 -10.06 -17.41 -18.12
C LYS A 21 -11.30 -16.53 -17.83
N ILE A 22 -11.84 -16.57 -16.62
CA ILE A 22 -12.98 -15.74 -16.19
C ILE A 22 -12.59 -14.27 -16.01
N PHE A 23 -11.37 -13.98 -15.52
CA PHE A 23 -10.89 -12.60 -15.31
C PHE A 23 -10.16 -11.99 -16.53
N TYR A 24 -9.88 -12.76 -17.58
CA TYR A 24 -9.25 -12.29 -18.81
C TYR A 24 -10.28 -11.73 -19.79
N ASN A 25 -11.11 -10.77 -19.36
CA ASN A 25 -11.97 -10.05 -20.29
C ASN A 25 -11.86 -8.51 -20.16
N LYS A 26 -11.59 -7.92 -21.32
CA LYS A 26 -11.62 -6.51 -21.76
C LYS A 26 -10.82 -5.47 -20.95
N ASN A 27 -9.64 -5.14 -21.48
CA ASN A 27 -9.15 -3.77 -21.43
C ASN A 27 -9.96 -2.95 -22.44
N SER A 28 -10.83 -2.07 -21.97
CA SER A 28 -11.28 -0.91 -22.72
C SER A 28 -10.46 0.28 -22.23
N ILE A 29 -9.69 0.89 -23.13
CA ILE A 29 -9.11 2.21 -22.91
C ILE A 29 -10.26 3.19 -23.09
N GLN A 30 -10.96 3.50 -22.01
CA GLN A 30 -11.80 4.69 -21.90
C GLN A 30 -11.16 5.62 -20.86
N ASN A 31 -11.49 6.90 -20.91
CA ASN A 31 -11.12 7.92 -19.91
C ASN A 31 -11.72 7.55 -18.54
N GLU A 32 -11.20 6.50 -17.93
CA GLU A 32 -11.61 5.99 -16.62
C GLU A 32 -10.84 6.72 -15.54
N ASP A 33 -11.54 7.03 -14.45
CA ASP A 33 -10.94 7.54 -13.24
C ASP A 33 -9.79 6.63 -12.77
N ILE A 34 -8.69 7.24 -12.34
CA ILE A 34 -7.53 6.55 -11.79
C ILE A 34 -7.69 6.51 -10.27
N GLU A 35 -7.98 5.33 -9.73
CA GLU A 35 -8.02 5.11 -8.28
C GLU A 35 -6.60 4.92 -7.72
N ILE A 36 -6.21 5.81 -6.80
CA ILE A 36 -4.93 5.80 -6.09
C ILE A 36 -5.18 5.56 -4.60
N GLY A 37 -4.62 4.48 -4.07
CA GLY A 37 -4.56 4.23 -2.63
C GLY A 37 -3.41 4.99 -1.98
N VAL A 38 -3.67 5.61 -0.84
CA VAL A 38 -2.66 6.35 -0.05
C VAL A 38 -2.79 5.96 1.41
N VAL A 39 -1.72 5.44 2.03
CA VAL A 39 -1.73 5.20 3.48
C VAL A 39 -1.21 6.43 4.20
N LEU A 40 -2.04 7.04 5.05
CA LEU A 40 -1.66 8.18 5.88
C LEU A 40 -1.05 7.69 7.20
N GLY A 41 0.05 8.32 7.59
CA GLY A 41 0.72 8.08 8.86
C GLY A 41 0.61 9.29 9.78
N SER A 42 0.15 9.10 11.01
CA SER A 42 0.00 10.19 11.98
C SER A 42 1.21 11.13 12.06
N GLY A 43 0.97 12.44 12.08
CA GLY A 43 2.00 13.46 12.26
C GLY A 43 2.78 13.78 10.97
N GLY A 44 4.11 13.77 11.06
CA GLY A 44 5.00 14.17 9.96
C GLY A 44 4.87 13.32 8.70
N HIS A 45 4.52 12.03 8.83
CA HIS A 45 4.29 11.16 7.67
C HIS A 45 3.11 11.62 6.80
N THR A 46 2.00 12.07 7.39
CA THR A 46 0.88 12.64 6.62
C THR A 46 1.33 13.89 5.88
N PHE A 47 2.11 14.77 6.50
CA PHE A 47 2.65 15.94 5.81
C PHE A 47 3.53 15.54 4.60
N GLU A 48 4.48 14.63 4.82
CA GLU A 48 5.39 14.14 3.76
C GLU A 48 4.63 13.63 2.53
N ILE A 49 3.61 12.78 2.74
CA ILE A 49 2.90 12.16 1.63
C ILE A 49 1.95 13.12 0.93
N LEU A 50 1.27 14.02 1.66
CA LEU A 50 0.35 14.99 1.06
C LEU A 50 1.09 15.99 0.17
N GLU A 51 2.26 16.49 0.57
CA GLU A 51 3.07 17.38 -0.27
C GLU A 51 3.50 16.71 -1.58
N ILE A 52 3.85 15.42 -1.54
CA ILE A 52 4.19 14.66 -2.75
C ILE A 52 2.98 14.52 -3.66
N LEU A 53 1.80 14.26 -3.08
CA LEU A 53 0.56 14.11 -3.85
C LEU A 53 0.12 15.41 -4.54
N LYS A 54 0.43 16.59 -3.97
CA LYS A 54 0.14 17.90 -4.60
C LYS A 54 0.83 18.10 -5.95
N LEU A 55 1.92 17.39 -6.20
CA LEU A 55 2.63 17.43 -7.48
C LEU A 55 1.88 16.70 -8.60
N ILE A 56 0.93 15.82 -8.24
CA ILE A 56 0.12 15.08 -9.19
C ILE A 56 -0.98 16.02 -9.70
N LYS A 57 -0.88 16.42 -10.97
CA LYS A 57 -1.87 17.28 -11.64
C LYS A 57 -2.70 16.44 -12.60
N ASN A 58 -3.80 15.88 -12.11
CA ASN A 58 -4.77 15.17 -12.95
C ASN A 58 -6.13 15.09 -12.25
N ASP A 59 -7.14 15.72 -12.83
CA ASP A 59 -8.48 15.86 -12.24
C ASP A 59 -9.28 14.54 -12.24
N ASN A 60 -8.88 13.55 -13.04
CA ASN A 60 -9.54 12.24 -13.12
C ASN A 60 -9.00 11.25 -12.07
N ILE A 61 -8.57 11.73 -10.90
CA ILE A 61 -8.05 10.89 -9.82
C ILE A 61 -9.09 10.75 -8.72
N ILE A 62 -9.28 9.51 -8.26
CA ILE A 62 -9.98 9.19 -7.02
C ILE A 62 -8.94 8.75 -5.99
N PHE A 63 -8.82 9.48 -4.89
CA PHE A 63 -7.94 9.11 -3.79
C PHE A 63 -8.67 8.25 -2.76
N HIS A 64 -8.09 7.10 -2.41
CA HIS A 64 -8.52 6.25 -1.30
C HIS A 64 -7.50 6.38 -0.17
N PHE A 65 -7.81 7.21 0.82
CA PHE A 65 -6.96 7.45 1.98
C PHE A 65 -7.22 6.40 3.06
N PHE A 66 -6.20 5.61 3.37
CA PHE A 66 -6.21 4.67 4.48
C PHE A 66 -5.65 5.36 5.73
N CYS A 67 -6.51 5.60 6.71
CA CYS A 67 -6.19 6.28 7.97
C CYS A 67 -6.14 5.29 9.13
N ALA A 68 -5.28 5.53 10.11
CA ALA A 68 -5.33 4.78 11.36
C ALA A 68 -6.57 5.16 12.18
N ASN A 69 -7.19 4.21 12.89
CA ASN A 69 -8.28 4.52 13.82
C ASN A 69 -7.83 5.58 14.85
N GLY A 70 -8.67 6.61 15.04
CA GLY A 70 -8.41 7.72 15.96
C GLY A 70 -7.48 8.82 15.42
N ASP A 71 -7.03 8.73 14.16
CA ASP A 71 -6.20 9.75 13.53
C ASP A 71 -7.04 10.77 12.74
N ASN A 72 -7.90 11.50 13.45
CA ASN A 72 -8.81 12.48 12.83
C ASN A 72 -8.04 13.65 12.19
N LEU A 73 -6.93 14.07 12.80
CA LEU A 73 -6.09 15.17 12.29
C LEU A 73 -5.52 14.88 10.90
N SER A 74 -5.07 13.64 10.65
CA SER A 74 -4.55 13.28 9.32
C SER A 74 -5.66 13.24 8.27
N LYS A 75 -6.85 12.78 8.65
CA LYS A 75 -8.04 12.81 7.79
C LYS A 75 -8.42 14.26 7.44
N GLU A 76 -8.61 15.12 8.43
CA GLU A 76 -9.03 16.53 8.22
C GLU A 76 -8.03 17.28 7.32
N LYS A 77 -6.73 17.05 7.52
CA LYS A 77 -5.69 17.61 6.64
C LYS A 77 -5.82 17.12 5.20
N ALA A 78 -6.00 15.82 4.99
CA ALA A 78 -6.15 15.27 3.64
C ALA A 78 -7.45 15.75 2.97
N GLU A 79 -8.56 15.83 3.70
CA GLU A 79 -9.83 16.37 3.21
C GLU A 79 -9.68 17.82 2.74
N LYS A 80 -9.03 18.67 3.56
CA LYS A 80 -8.83 20.08 3.23
C LYS A 80 -7.90 20.29 2.03
N GLU A 81 -6.79 19.56 1.97
CA GLU A 81 -5.79 19.73 0.90
C GLU A 81 -6.24 19.14 -0.45
N PHE A 82 -7.11 18.13 -0.42
CA PHE A 82 -7.58 17.40 -1.62
C PHE A 82 -9.09 17.56 -1.87
N GLU A 83 -9.72 18.63 -1.37
CA GLU A 83 -11.16 18.91 -1.53
C GLU A 83 -11.62 18.92 -3.01
N LYS A 84 -10.73 19.30 -3.93
CA LYS A 84 -11.02 19.33 -5.38
C LYS A 84 -11.09 17.94 -6.02
N TYR A 85 -10.60 16.91 -5.34
CA TYR A 85 -10.57 15.54 -5.84
C TYR A 85 -11.70 14.72 -5.24
N ARG A 86 -12.05 13.62 -5.91
CA ARG A 86 -12.91 12.61 -5.30
C ARG A 86 -12.09 11.84 -4.27
N THR A 87 -12.49 11.89 -3.01
CA THR A 87 -11.76 11.24 -1.91
C THR A 87 -12.63 10.26 -1.14
N ASN A 88 -12.09 9.09 -0.83
CA ASN A 88 -12.70 8.08 0.02
C ASN A 88 -11.79 7.81 1.21
N PHE A 89 -12.33 7.88 2.43
CA PHE A 89 -11.58 7.61 3.66
C PHE A 89 -11.89 6.24 4.20
N VAL A 90 -10.84 5.50 4.52
CA VAL A 90 -10.96 4.13 5.03
C VAL A 90 -10.11 3.98 6.27
N PHE A 91 -10.73 3.52 7.35
CA PHE A 91 -10.09 3.41 8.65
C PHE A 91 -9.55 2.00 8.91
N ILE A 92 -8.32 1.93 9.42
CA ILE A 92 -7.61 0.69 9.73
C ILE A 92 -7.15 0.72 11.18
N PRO A 93 -7.31 -0.37 11.95
CA PRO A 93 -6.74 -0.46 13.28
C PRO A 93 -5.22 -0.27 13.28
N ARG A 94 -4.67 0.37 14.33
CA ARG A 94 -3.22 0.48 14.49
C ARG A 94 -2.61 -0.90 14.72
N CYS A 95 -1.53 -1.21 13.99
CA CYS A 95 -0.82 -2.48 14.11
C CYS A 95 -0.13 -2.69 15.46
N ARG A 96 0.21 -1.59 16.14
CA ARG A 96 0.88 -1.62 17.44
C ARG A 96 0.58 -0.35 18.20
N ASN A 97 0.21 -0.49 19.47
CA ASN A 97 0.23 0.62 20.41
C ASN A 97 1.60 0.75 21.08
N ILE A 98 1.90 1.94 21.56
CA ILE A 98 3.14 2.22 22.29
C ILE A 98 3.18 1.31 23.53
N GLY A 99 4.30 0.62 23.74
CA GLY A 99 4.47 -0.31 24.87
C GLY A 99 3.98 -1.75 24.65
N GLU A 100 3.29 -2.06 23.53
CA GLU A 100 2.84 -3.44 23.29
C GLU A 100 4.00 -4.40 22.95
N SER A 101 3.88 -5.66 23.38
CA SER A 101 4.88 -6.69 23.07
C SER A 101 4.87 -7.07 21.59
N TYR A 102 6.01 -7.56 21.08
CA TYR A 102 6.15 -7.96 19.68
C TYR A 102 5.23 -9.13 19.30
N LEU A 103 4.95 -10.06 20.22
CA LEU A 103 4.03 -11.18 19.98
C LEU A 103 2.59 -10.71 19.78
N ILE A 104 2.11 -9.81 20.64
CA ILE A 104 0.77 -9.23 20.52
C ILE A 104 0.66 -8.44 19.21
N ALA A 105 1.69 -7.65 18.88
CA ALA A 105 1.74 -6.92 17.62
C ALA A 105 1.68 -7.85 16.39
N LEU A 106 2.34 -9.02 16.46
CA LEU A 106 2.29 -10.01 15.38
C LEU A 106 0.89 -10.64 15.23
N ILE A 107 0.24 -11.00 16.34
CA ILE A 107 -1.13 -11.53 16.32
C ILE A 107 -2.09 -10.49 15.74
N LYS A 108 -2.02 -9.23 16.22
CA LYS A 108 -2.81 -8.12 15.68
C LYS A 108 -2.53 -7.89 14.20
N PHE A 109 -1.28 -7.99 13.78
CA PHE A 109 -0.91 -7.86 12.37
C PHE A 109 -1.64 -8.87 11.50
N ILE A 110 -1.76 -10.13 11.92
CA ILE A 110 -2.51 -11.16 11.15
C ILE A 110 -3.99 -10.78 11.04
N PHE A 111 -4.63 -10.38 12.14
CA PHE A 111 -6.03 -9.95 12.11
C PHE A 111 -6.25 -8.72 11.23
N ILE A 112 -5.37 -7.72 11.33
CA ILE A 112 -5.43 -6.50 10.51
C ILE A 112 -5.16 -6.82 9.05
N PHE A 113 -4.25 -7.74 8.76
CA PHE A 113 -3.98 -8.19 7.40
C PHE A 113 -5.23 -8.82 6.76
N ILE A 114 -5.90 -9.73 7.47
CA ILE A 114 -7.16 -10.33 7.01
C ILE A 114 -8.24 -9.25 6.81
N TYR A 115 -8.36 -8.32 7.75
CA TYR A 115 -9.26 -7.17 7.62
C TYR A 115 -8.95 -6.34 6.36
N CYS A 116 -7.67 -6.04 6.10
CA CYS A 116 -7.23 -5.32 4.91
C CYS A 116 -7.52 -6.09 3.62
N ILE A 117 -7.50 -7.43 3.61
CA ILE A 117 -7.91 -8.23 2.43
C ILE A 117 -9.38 -7.95 2.10
N PHE A 118 -10.29 -8.08 3.08
CA PHE A 118 -11.71 -7.81 2.84
C PHE A 118 -11.98 -6.36 2.44
N LEU A 119 -11.25 -5.43 3.05
CA LEU A 119 -11.38 -4.02 2.81
C LEU A 119 -10.92 -3.64 1.39
N THR A 120 -9.72 -4.09 1.00
CA THR A 120 -9.17 -3.83 -0.34
C THR A 120 -9.87 -4.63 -1.43
N TYR A 121 -10.59 -5.70 -1.09
CA TYR A 121 -11.48 -6.38 -2.03
C TYR A 121 -12.64 -5.47 -2.48
N LYS A 122 -13.21 -4.66 -1.57
CA LYS A 122 -14.26 -3.70 -1.93
C LYS A 122 -13.76 -2.57 -2.84
N LEU A 123 -12.46 -2.25 -2.79
CA LEU A 123 -11.81 -1.21 -3.59
C LEU A 123 -11.25 -1.82 -4.89
N ASN A 124 -12.12 -2.05 -5.86
CA ASN A 124 -11.81 -2.93 -6.99
C ASN A 124 -10.83 -2.40 -8.04
N ASN A 125 -10.66 -1.08 -8.17
CA ASN A 125 -9.91 -0.52 -9.28
C ASN A 125 -8.65 0.24 -8.85
N ILE A 126 -8.20 0.12 -7.59
CA ILE A 126 -6.90 0.67 -7.15
C ILE A 126 -5.79 0.14 -8.07
N LYS A 127 -5.21 1.03 -8.88
CA LYS A 127 -4.12 0.73 -9.82
C LYS A 127 -2.76 1.10 -9.24
N LEU A 128 -2.72 2.05 -8.30
CA LEU A 128 -1.50 2.54 -7.66
C LEU A 128 -1.72 2.66 -6.14
N LEU A 129 -0.74 2.21 -5.36
CA LEU A 129 -0.67 2.41 -3.93
C LEU A 129 0.60 3.19 -3.60
N ILE A 130 0.45 4.33 -2.91
CA ILE A 130 1.55 5.13 -2.39
C ILE A 130 1.53 5.04 -0.87
N VAL A 131 2.66 4.66 -0.28
CA VAL A 131 2.78 4.49 1.17
C VAL A 131 4.08 5.10 1.67
N ASN A 132 4.10 5.48 2.94
CA ASN A 132 5.30 5.87 3.63
C ASN A 132 5.50 5.10 4.95
N GLY A 133 6.28 5.65 5.88
CA GLY A 133 6.87 5.00 7.05
C GLY A 133 5.99 4.31 8.11
N PRO A 134 4.67 4.56 8.32
CA PRO A 134 3.99 4.00 9.49
C PRO A 134 3.84 2.48 9.40
N GLY A 135 3.92 1.78 10.54
CA GLY A 135 3.75 0.32 10.59
C GLY A 135 2.41 -0.18 10.04
N THR A 136 1.38 0.67 10.04
CA THR A 136 0.05 0.39 9.48
C THR A 136 0.04 0.22 7.96
N CYS A 137 1.06 0.71 7.24
CA CYS A 137 1.14 0.52 5.79
C CYS A 137 1.43 -0.93 5.40
N VAL A 138 2.13 -1.68 6.25
CA VAL A 138 2.61 -3.04 5.95
C VAL A 138 1.44 -4.01 5.65
N PRO A 139 0.39 -4.14 6.48
CA PRO A 139 -0.73 -5.02 6.15
C PRO A 139 -1.52 -4.58 4.91
N VAL A 140 -1.63 -3.27 4.64
CA VAL A 140 -2.30 -2.74 3.43
C VAL A 140 -1.54 -3.11 2.16
N VAL A 141 -0.22 -2.94 2.20
CA VAL A 141 0.65 -3.31 1.09
C VAL A 141 0.55 -4.80 0.83
N PHE A 142 0.63 -5.64 1.87
CA PHE A 142 0.50 -7.08 1.69
C PHE A 142 -0.89 -7.50 1.21
N SER A 143 -1.98 -6.84 1.62
CA SER A 143 -3.32 -7.19 1.14
C SER A 143 -3.49 -6.86 -0.35
N LEU A 144 -2.90 -5.75 -0.81
CA LEU A 144 -2.90 -5.41 -2.24
C LEU A 144 -1.94 -6.28 -3.06
N LEU A 145 -0.82 -6.73 -2.48
CA LEU A 145 0.02 -7.75 -3.12
C LEU A 145 -0.70 -9.09 -3.24
N PHE A 146 -1.40 -9.52 -2.18
CA PHE A 146 -2.27 -10.68 -2.24
C PHE A 146 -3.29 -10.51 -3.37
N LYS A 147 -3.93 -9.33 -3.48
CA LYS A 147 -4.86 -9.03 -4.57
C LYS A 147 -4.20 -9.08 -5.96
N LYS A 148 -3.01 -8.50 -6.10
CA LYS A 148 -2.19 -8.47 -7.32
C LYS A 148 -1.85 -9.88 -7.81
N TYR A 149 -1.42 -10.77 -6.92
CA TYR A 149 -0.96 -12.10 -7.30
C TYR A 149 -2.10 -13.13 -7.42
N ILE A 150 -3.10 -13.09 -6.54
CA ILE A 150 -4.21 -14.06 -6.54
C ILE A 150 -5.26 -13.74 -7.60
N PHE A 151 -5.61 -12.45 -7.78
CA PHE A 151 -6.61 -12.02 -8.76
C PHE A 151 -6.00 -11.40 -10.02
N PHE A 152 -4.67 -11.53 -10.20
CA PHE A 152 -3.92 -11.01 -11.35
C PHE A 152 -4.16 -9.53 -11.67
N LYS A 153 -4.45 -8.72 -10.65
CA LYS A 153 -4.69 -7.29 -10.82
C LYS A 153 -3.38 -6.56 -11.10
N LYS A 154 -3.41 -5.57 -11.99
CA LYS A 154 -2.25 -4.71 -12.26
C LYS A 154 -2.19 -3.59 -11.23
N ILE A 155 -1.50 -3.86 -10.12
CA ILE A 155 -1.31 -2.90 -9.02
C ILE A 155 0.16 -2.53 -8.91
N LYS A 156 0.45 -1.23 -8.90
CA LYS A 156 1.78 -0.67 -8.66
C LYS A 156 1.89 -0.18 -7.22
N ILE A 157 3.01 -0.48 -6.57
CA ILE A 157 3.25 -0.07 -5.18
C ILE A 157 4.50 0.80 -5.11
N ILE A 158 4.34 2.03 -4.66
CA ILE A 158 5.40 2.99 -4.42
C ILE A 158 5.56 3.15 -2.91
N TYR A 159 6.75 2.86 -2.41
CA TYR A 159 7.11 3.14 -1.02
C TYR A 159 8.05 4.34 -0.99
N ILE A 160 7.69 5.32 -0.16
CA ILE A 160 8.47 6.54 0.05
C ILE A 160 8.94 6.52 1.50
N GLU A 161 10.24 6.32 1.69
CA GLU A 161 10.81 6.37 3.03
C GLU A 161 10.76 7.80 3.57
N SER A 162 10.65 7.94 4.89
CA SER A 162 10.62 9.26 5.53
C SER A 162 11.93 10.03 5.38
N VAL A 163 11.82 11.35 5.31
CA VAL A 163 12.94 12.29 5.18
C VAL A 163 13.92 12.16 6.36
N CYS A 164 13.39 11.82 7.54
CA CYS A 164 14.18 11.62 8.76
C CYS A 164 15.13 10.40 8.69
N ARG A 165 14.99 9.51 7.70
CA ARG A 165 15.83 8.32 7.55
C ARG A 165 17.04 8.60 6.68
N ILE A 166 18.18 8.89 7.32
CA ILE A 166 19.43 9.21 6.62
C ILE A 166 20.34 7.99 6.44
N TYR A 167 20.56 7.21 7.50
CA TYR A 167 21.57 6.13 7.51
C TYR A 167 20.99 4.71 7.43
N SER A 168 19.73 4.54 7.82
CA SER A 168 19.05 3.24 7.79
C SER A 168 17.58 3.39 7.47
N LEU A 169 17.04 2.38 6.76
CA LEU A 169 15.61 2.28 6.48
C LEU A 169 14.81 2.06 7.77
N SER A 170 13.58 2.54 7.78
CA SER A 170 12.60 2.20 8.81
C SER A 170 12.31 0.69 8.80
N LEU A 171 11.73 0.16 9.87
CA LEU A 171 11.36 -1.27 9.89
C LEU A 171 10.38 -1.61 8.77
N SER A 172 9.36 -0.78 8.57
CA SER A 172 8.42 -0.87 7.45
C SER A 172 9.15 -0.83 6.11
N GLY A 173 10.09 0.10 5.94
CA GLY A 173 10.90 0.23 4.73
C GLY A 173 11.74 -1.02 4.46
N LYS A 174 12.39 -1.59 5.49
CA LYS A 174 13.14 -2.86 5.37
C LYS A 174 12.25 -4.02 4.93
N ILE A 175 11.06 -4.16 5.54
CA ILE A 175 10.10 -5.21 5.22
C ILE A 175 9.61 -5.05 3.76
N LEU A 176 9.21 -3.84 3.38
CA LEU A 176 8.57 -3.57 2.09
C LEU A 176 9.55 -3.36 0.93
N TYR A 177 10.84 -3.22 1.21
CA TYR A 177 11.88 -2.94 0.21
C TYR A 177 11.84 -3.90 -0.99
N ARG A 178 11.62 -5.19 -0.76
CA ARG A 178 11.56 -6.19 -1.85
C ARG A 178 10.22 -6.24 -2.56
N PHE A 179 9.14 -5.83 -1.91
CA PHE A 179 7.77 -6.05 -2.37
C PHE A 179 7.18 -4.88 -3.16
N THR A 180 7.85 -3.73 -3.17
CA THR A 180 7.41 -2.52 -3.86
C THR A 180 7.81 -2.54 -5.33
N ASP A 181 7.09 -1.85 -6.21
CA ASP A 181 7.55 -1.64 -7.60
C ASP A 181 8.59 -0.51 -7.65
N MET A 182 8.44 0.52 -6.80
CA MET A 182 9.37 1.64 -6.68
C MET A 182 9.63 1.94 -5.21
N PHE A 183 10.90 2.20 -4.89
CA PHE A 183 11.34 2.53 -3.53
C PHE A 183 12.09 3.86 -3.56
N VAL A 184 11.53 4.88 -2.91
CA VAL A 184 12.08 6.24 -2.89
C VAL A 184 12.69 6.52 -1.54
N VAL A 185 13.85 7.17 -1.54
CA VAL A 185 14.55 7.63 -0.33
C VAL A 185 14.96 9.08 -0.50
N PHE A 186 15.12 9.79 0.62
CA PHE A 186 15.60 11.17 0.67
C PHE A 186 17.08 11.26 1.09
N SER A 187 17.81 10.15 1.10
CA SER A 187 19.24 10.11 1.46
C SER A 187 20.05 9.43 0.38
N LYS A 188 21.08 10.14 -0.11
CA LYS A 188 22.06 9.58 -1.05
C LYS A 188 22.84 8.42 -0.43
N HIS A 189 23.04 8.44 0.90
CA HIS A 189 23.65 7.32 1.62
C HIS A 189 22.77 6.06 1.52
N LEU A 190 21.45 6.20 1.69
CA LEU A 190 20.54 5.06 1.51
C LEU A 190 20.51 4.58 0.06
N GLN A 191 20.51 5.47 -0.92
CA GLN A 191 20.57 5.09 -2.33
C GLN A 191 21.82 4.24 -2.63
N ASN A 192 22.99 4.67 -2.14
CA ASN A 192 24.24 3.93 -2.34
C ASN A 192 24.21 2.55 -1.67
N LYS A 193 23.57 2.44 -0.50
CA LYS A 193 23.46 1.20 0.26
C LYS A 193 22.41 0.24 -0.30
N TYR A 194 21.35 0.75 -0.91
CA TYR A 194 20.18 -0.01 -1.36
C TYR A 194 19.96 0.18 -2.86
N LYS A 195 20.46 -0.78 -3.67
CA LYS A 195 20.45 -0.69 -5.15
C LYS A 195 19.11 -0.36 -5.83
N LYS A 196 17.98 -0.72 -5.21
CA LYS A 196 16.62 -0.46 -5.74
C LYS A 196 16.11 0.92 -5.32
N ALA A 197 16.66 1.50 -4.26
CA ALA A 197 16.25 2.79 -3.77
C ALA A 197 16.66 3.90 -4.75
N LYS A 198 15.74 4.83 -4.99
CA LYS A 198 15.96 5.99 -5.86
C LYS A 198 15.86 7.27 -5.05
N PHE A 199 16.85 8.13 -5.20
CA PHE A 199 16.88 9.47 -4.63
C PHE A 199 16.54 10.49 -5.72
N TYR A 200 15.60 11.40 -5.42
CA TYR A 200 15.12 12.43 -6.36
C TYR A 200 15.34 13.87 -5.85
N GLY A 201 16.12 14.04 -4.78
CA GLY A 201 16.25 15.34 -4.10
C GLY A 201 15.34 15.44 -2.88
N TYR A 202 15.34 16.62 -2.27
CA TYR A 202 14.48 16.97 -1.14
C TYR A 202 13.26 17.76 -1.65
N LEU A 203 12.09 17.49 -1.08
CA LEU A 203 10.84 18.18 -1.45
C LEU A 203 10.40 19.20 -0.39
N PHE A 204 11.09 19.26 0.74
CA PHE A 204 10.69 19.97 1.96
C PHE A 204 11.82 20.86 2.44
#